data_AF-K2F1S5-F1
#
_entry.id   AF-K2F1S5-F1
#
_cell.length_a   1.000
_cell.length_b   1.000
_cell.length_c   1.000
_cell.angle_alpha   90.00
_cell.angle_beta   90.00
_cell.angle_gamma   90.00
#
_symmetry.space_group_name_H-M   'P 1'
#
loop_
_entity.id
_entity.type
_entity.pdbx_description
1 polymer ?
#
loop_
_entity_poly.entity_id
_entity_poly.type
_entity_poly.pdbx_seq_one_letter_code
_entity_poly.pdbx_strand_id
1 'polypeptide(L)'
;MNRKTFRYYYWLFLEFIKKYSRLILMSFFIGFISLIGFLSVSPYLKLMFNKQESIGLLGKYDFTNLPDEVMTKVSNGLVTISEKGEIIPVLANSWEVKDNGKQYRFYLKNNLLWNDDKKFTASDINYQFSDVKIEVVDKNILDFHLSKPLSIFPTYLSKPLIRPPLIGIAGFYKLGKYKMTN
;
A
#
# COMPACT_ATOMS: atom_id res chain seq x y z
N MET A 1 17.92 -32.36 -52.70
CA MET A 1 18.61 -33.08 -51.60
C MET A 1 18.51 -34.57 -51.86
N ASN A 2 19.64 -35.27 -52.01
CA ASN A 2 19.69 -36.64 -52.53
C ASN A 2 19.06 -37.63 -51.53
N ARG A 3 18.09 -38.46 -51.93
CA ARG A 3 17.37 -39.38 -51.01
C ARG A 3 18.30 -40.32 -50.25
N LYS A 4 19.45 -40.66 -50.85
CA LYS A 4 20.49 -41.52 -50.23
C LYS A 4 21.25 -40.81 -49.10
N THR A 5 21.52 -39.51 -49.22
CA THR A 5 22.23 -38.75 -48.17
C THR A 5 21.32 -38.49 -46.97
N PHE A 6 20.03 -38.22 -47.20
CA PHE A 6 19.05 -38.08 -46.12
C PHE A 6 18.94 -39.36 -45.28
N ARG A 7 18.83 -40.51 -45.94
CA ARG A 7 18.78 -41.81 -45.26
C ARG A 7 20.05 -42.05 -44.42
N TYR A 8 21.22 -41.72 -44.96
CA TYR A 8 22.48 -41.85 -44.22
C TYR A 8 22.49 -41.04 -42.92
N TYR A 9 22.15 -39.75 -42.97
CA TYR A 9 22.09 -38.91 -41.76
C TYR A 9 21.01 -39.36 -40.78
N TYR A 10 19.88 -39.84 -41.27
CA TYR A 10 18.82 -40.40 -40.42
C TYR A 10 19.30 -41.60 -39.61
N TRP A 11 19.97 -42.56 -40.26
CA TRP A 11 20.53 -43.73 -39.57
C TRP A 11 21.67 -43.37 -38.63
N LEU A 12 22.55 -42.46 -39.05
CA LEU A 12 23.63 -41.94 -38.20
C LEU A 12 23.07 -41.30 -36.92
N PHE A 13 21.99 -40.52 -37.05
CA PHE A 13 21.34 -39.85 -35.93
C PHE A 13 20.65 -40.84 -34.98
N LEU A 14 19.97 -41.85 -35.52
CA LEU A 14 19.35 -42.90 -34.71
C LEU A 14 20.38 -43.71 -33.93
N GLU A 15 21.48 -44.12 -34.56
CA GLU A 15 22.56 -44.84 -33.89
C GLU A 15 23.26 -43.98 -32.83
N PHE A 16 23.43 -42.68 -33.10
CA PHE A 16 23.95 -41.73 -32.12
C PHE A 16 23.03 -41.62 -30.89
N ILE A 17 21.73 -41.44 -31.08
CA ILE A 17 20.75 -41.38 -29.98
C ILE A 17 20.75 -42.69 -29.22
N LYS A 18 20.74 -43.84 -29.91
CA LYS A 18 20.70 -45.15 -29.26
C LYS A 18 21.94 -45.37 -28.39
N LYS A 19 23.12 -44.98 -28.88
CA LYS A 19 24.40 -45.09 -28.18
C LYS A 19 24.51 -44.14 -26.97
N TYR A 20 24.02 -42.90 -27.08
CA TYR A 20 24.19 -41.86 -26.06
C TYR A 20 22.91 -41.50 -25.27
N SER A 21 21.82 -42.25 -25.47
CA SER A 21 20.49 -42.01 -24.86
C SER A 21 20.54 -41.75 -23.36
N ARG A 22 21.32 -42.54 -22.62
CA ARG A 22 21.48 -42.39 -21.17
C ARG A 22 22.11 -41.05 -20.78
N LEU A 23 23.14 -40.61 -21.50
CA LEU A 23 23.81 -39.32 -21.22
C LEU A 23 22.91 -38.13 -21.58
N ILE A 24 22.16 -38.24 -22.68
CA ILE A 24 21.21 -37.20 -23.13
C ILE A 24 20.08 -37.03 -22.10
N LEU A 25 19.56 -38.13 -21.56
CA LEU A 25 18.55 -38.07 -20.49
C LEU A 25 19.12 -37.45 -19.22
N MET A 26 20.31 -37.85 -18.78
CA MET A 26 20.93 -37.28 -17.59
C MET A 26 21.18 -35.77 -17.73
N SER A 27 21.71 -35.31 -18.86
CA SER A 27 21.93 -33.88 -19.10
C SER A 27 20.62 -33.09 -19.20
N PHE A 28 19.58 -33.69 -19.79
CA PHE A 28 18.24 -33.11 -19.81
C PHE A 28 17.70 -32.90 -18.38
N PHE A 29 17.77 -33.92 -17.51
CA PHE A 29 17.30 -33.80 -16.13
C PHE A 29 18.14 -32.82 -15.31
N ILE A 30 19.46 -32.83 -15.47
CA ILE A 30 20.36 -31.87 -14.79
C ILE A 30 20.03 -30.44 -15.23
N GLY A 31 19.87 -30.21 -16.54
CA GLY A 31 19.50 -28.91 -17.09
C GLY A 31 18.12 -28.47 -16.62
N PHE A 32 17.15 -29.39 -16.59
CA PHE A 32 15.80 -29.12 -16.12
C PHE A 32 15.75 -28.76 -14.63
N ILE A 33 16.48 -29.50 -13.78
CA ILE A 33 16.61 -29.20 -12.35
C ILE A 33 17.31 -27.85 -12.16
N SER A 34 18.38 -27.58 -12.91
CA SER A 34 19.10 -26.29 -12.86
C SER A 34 18.21 -25.13 -13.29
N LEU A 35 17.38 -25.31 -14.32
CA LEU A 35 16.45 -24.29 -14.80
C LEU A 35 15.37 -23.99 -13.76
N ILE A 36 14.76 -25.03 -13.17
CA ILE A 36 13.78 -24.88 -12.09
C ILE A 36 14.40 -24.19 -10.88
N GLY A 37 15.60 -24.60 -10.49
CA GLY A 37 16.35 -23.98 -9.40
C GLY A 37 16.62 -22.50 -9.66
N PHE A 38 17.06 -22.16 -10.87
CA PHE A 38 17.29 -20.77 -11.28
C PHE A 38 15.99 -19.94 -11.24
N LEU A 39 14.90 -20.45 -11.79
CA LEU A 39 13.59 -19.77 -11.76
C LEU A 39 13.10 -19.56 -10.33
N SER A 40 13.28 -20.55 -9.45
CA SER A 40 12.89 -20.49 -8.04
C SER A 40 13.73 -19.46 -7.25
N VAL A 41 15.01 -19.31 -7.56
CA VAL A 41 15.92 -18.38 -6.88
C VAL A 41 15.84 -16.95 -7.45
N SER A 42 15.47 -16.81 -8.73
CA SER A 42 15.39 -15.52 -9.43
C SER A 42 14.60 -14.40 -8.71
N PRO A 43 13.42 -14.62 -8.10
CA PRO A 43 12.71 -13.56 -7.39
C PRO A 43 13.48 -13.07 -6.15
N TYR A 44 14.23 -13.95 -5.49
CA TYR A 44 15.00 -13.61 -4.29
C TYR A 44 16.29 -12.85 -4.63
N LEU A 45 16.92 -13.16 -5.77
CA LEU A 45 18.09 -12.40 -6.24
C LEU A 45 17.74 -10.93 -6.50
N LYS A 46 16.54 -10.65 -7.02
CA LYS A 46 16.07 -9.27 -7.26
C LYS A 46 16.01 -8.42 -5.98
N LEU A 47 15.68 -9.03 -4.83
CA LEU A 47 15.68 -8.33 -3.54
C LEU A 47 17.09 -7.92 -3.09
N MET A 48 18.11 -8.74 -3.39
CA MET A 48 19.50 -8.49 -2.98
C MET A 48 20.17 -7.40 -3.82
N PHE A 49 19.78 -7.25 -5.09
CA PHE A 49 20.38 -6.28 -6.01
C PHE A 49 19.58 -4.97 -6.16
N ASN A 50 18.44 -4.84 -5.48
CA ASN A 50 17.71 -3.58 -5.45
C ASN A 50 18.55 -2.53 -4.69
N LYS A 51 19.06 -1.53 -5.42
CA LYS A 51 19.68 -0.35 -4.83
C LYS A 51 18.61 0.42 -4.07
N GLN A 52 18.86 0.69 -2.80
CA GLN A 52 18.00 1.57 -2.02
C GLN A 52 18.19 3.00 -2.54
N GLU A 53 17.21 3.51 -3.28
CA GLU A 53 17.15 4.92 -3.64
C GLU A 53 16.66 5.72 -2.45
N SER A 54 17.45 6.71 -2.03
CA SER A 54 17.07 7.65 -0.98
C SER A 54 16.72 8.98 -1.62
N ILE A 55 15.42 9.26 -1.75
CA ILE A 55 14.92 10.55 -2.21
C ILE A 55 14.76 11.44 -0.97
N GLY A 56 15.51 12.54 -0.92
CA GLY A 56 15.41 13.53 0.14
C GLY A 56 14.37 14.61 -0.22
N LEU A 57 13.44 14.88 0.68
CA LEU A 57 12.55 16.03 0.58
C LEU A 57 13.19 17.20 1.35
N LEU A 58 13.43 18.32 0.67
CA LEU A 58 14.02 19.52 1.28
C LEU A 58 12.90 20.49 1.69
N GLY A 59 12.91 20.92 2.95
CA GLY A 59 11.94 21.88 3.47
C GLY A 59 12.03 22.06 4.99
N LYS A 60 11.21 22.97 5.53
CA LYS A 60 11.08 23.20 6.97
C LYS A 60 9.94 22.34 7.52
N TYR A 61 10.27 21.12 7.91
CA TYR A 61 9.32 20.14 8.42
C TYR A 61 9.59 19.83 9.89
N ASP A 62 8.53 19.51 10.62
CA ASP A 62 8.54 19.12 12.03
C ASP A 62 7.48 18.01 12.24
N PHE A 63 7.38 17.45 13.44
CA PHE A 63 6.39 16.42 13.79
C PHE A 63 4.94 16.88 13.62
N THR A 64 4.70 18.19 13.59
CA THR A 64 3.37 18.79 13.40
C THR A 64 3.09 19.19 11.95
N ASN A 65 4.13 19.26 11.12
CA ASN A 65 4.06 19.69 9.73
C ASN A 65 4.95 18.79 8.88
N LEU A 66 4.47 17.58 8.60
CA LEU A 66 5.14 16.64 7.72
C LEU A 66 4.87 16.99 6.25
N PRO A 67 5.76 16.60 5.31
CA PRO A 67 5.47 16.69 3.89
C PRO A 67 4.23 15.86 3.51
N ASP A 68 3.38 16.40 2.65
CA ASP A 68 2.14 15.74 2.20
C ASP A 68 2.41 14.36 1.57
N GLU A 69 3.51 14.23 0.83
CA GLU A 69 3.92 12.95 0.22
C GLU A 69 4.21 11.87 1.27
N VAL A 70 4.70 12.25 2.45
CA VAL A 70 4.93 11.32 3.57
C VAL A 70 3.62 11.05 4.30
N MET A 71 2.83 12.09 4.58
CA MET A 71 1.57 11.95 5.32
C MET A 71 0.60 11.00 4.64
N THR A 72 0.40 11.14 3.33
CA THR A 72 -0.52 10.32 2.52
C THR A 72 -0.07 8.86 2.38
N LYS A 73 1.23 8.59 2.50
CA LYS A 73 1.79 7.22 2.50
C LYS A 73 1.67 6.53 3.86
N VAL A 74 1.78 7.30 4.94
CA VAL A 74 1.85 6.79 6.32
C VAL A 74 0.49 6.71 6.99
N SER A 75 -0.47 7.55 6.58
CA SER A 75 -1.79 7.62 7.19
C SER A 75 -2.89 8.04 6.23
N ASN A 76 -4.14 7.88 6.66
CA ASN A 76 -5.34 8.27 5.92
C ASN A 76 -6.24 9.19 6.74
N GLY A 77 -7.11 9.93 6.04
CA GLY A 77 -8.23 10.66 6.63
C GLY A 77 -9.47 9.78 6.79
N LEU A 78 -10.56 10.36 7.28
CA LEU A 78 -11.86 9.67 7.36
C LEU A 78 -12.39 9.28 5.97
N VAL A 79 -12.17 10.15 5.00
CA VAL A 79 -12.52 9.96 3.60
C VAL A 79 -11.28 10.17 2.72
N THR A 80 -11.37 9.85 1.44
CA THR A 80 -10.41 10.27 0.43
C THR A 80 -11.14 10.72 -0.83
N ILE A 81 -10.43 11.35 -1.74
CA ILE A 81 -10.95 11.79 -3.03
C ILE A 81 -10.44 10.81 -4.07
N SER A 82 -11.36 10.19 -4.81
CA SER A 82 -11.01 9.28 -5.92
C SER A 82 -10.41 10.05 -7.10
N GLU A 83 -9.81 9.34 -8.04
CA GLU A 83 -9.29 9.94 -9.29
C GLU A 83 -10.38 10.67 -10.11
N LYS A 84 -11.66 10.32 -9.88
CA LYS A 84 -12.81 10.97 -10.51
C LYS A 84 -13.28 12.23 -9.76
N GLY A 85 -12.63 12.60 -8.67
CA GLY A 85 -13.03 13.72 -7.81
C GLY A 85 -14.17 13.39 -6.84
N GLU A 86 -14.52 12.11 -6.68
CA GLU A 86 -15.61 11.68 -5.79
C GLU A 86 -15.08 11.45 -4.37
N ILE A 87 -15.84 11.89 -3.37
CA ILE A 87 -15.50 11.65 -1.96
C ILE A 87 -15.91 10.23 -1.60
N ILE A 88 -14.94 9.41 -1.18
CA ILE A 88 -15.15 8.01 -0.83
C ILE A 88 -14.70 7.71 0.61
N PRO A 89 -15.39 6.81 1.33
CA PRO A 89 -15.06 6.46 2.72
C PRO A 89 -13.75 5.64 2.83
N VAL A 90 -12.88 5.99 3.79
CA VAL A 90 -11.61 5.27 4.06
C VAL A 90 -11.54 4.73 5.48
N LEU A 91 -11.32 5.58 6.49
CA LEU A 91 -11.43 5.16 7.90
C LEU A 91 -12.89 5.18 8.37
N ALA A 92 -13.69 6.08 7.79
CA ALA A 92 -15.13 5.99 7.88
C ALA A 92 -15.64 4.82 7.03
N ASN A 93 -16.76 4.24 7.46
CA ASN A 93 -17.57 3.33 6.68
C ASN A 93 -18.62 4.10 5.85
N SER A 94 -19.27 5.10 6.47
CA SER A 94 -20.27 5.95 5.84
C SER A 94 -20.46 7.24 6.66
N TRP A 95 -21.21 8.20 6.10
CA TRP A 95 -21.67 9.37 6.84
C TRP A 95 -23.10 9.74 6.46
N GLU A 96 -23.78 10.43 7.38
CA GLU A 96 -25.11 11.00 7.18
C GLU A 96 -25.04 12.52 7.29
N VAL A 97 -25.82 13.21 6.46
CA VAL A 97 -25.97 14.67 6.51
C VAL A 97 -27.33 15.00 7.13
N LYS A 98 -27.33 15.81 8.18
CA LYS A 98 -28.51 16.23 8.97
C LYS A 98 -28.52 17.74 9.11
N ASP A 99 -29.64 18.25 9.64
CA ASP A 99 -29.85 19.67 9.92
C ASP A 99 -29.50 20.58 8.73
N ASN A 100 -29.99 20.21 7.54
CA ASN A 100 -29.76 20.95 6.29
C ASN A 100 -28.27 21.23 5.98
N GLY A 101 -27.39 20.27 6.28
CA GLY A 101 -25.94 20.38 6.02
C GLY A 101 -25.13 21.03 7.14
N LYS A 102 -25.72 21.19 8.32
CA LYS A 102 -25.03 21.69 9.53
C LYS A 102 -24.56 20.58 10.46
N GLN A 103 -25.07 19.35 10.31
CA GLN A 103 -24.63 18.22 11.12
C GLN A 103 -24.19 17.08 10.20
N TYR A 104 -23.01 16.53 10.48
CA TYR A 104 -22.48 15.35 9.79
C TYR A 104 -22.19 14.25 10.81
N ARG A 105 -22.85 13.10 10.67
CA ARG A 105 -22.57 11.92 11.50
C ARG A 105 -21.71 10.94 10.72
N PHE A 106 -20.53 10.62 11.21
CA PHE A 106 -19.62 9.63 10.62
C PHE A 106 -19.64 8.34 11.43
N TYR A 107 -19.71 7.21 10.71
CA TYR A 107 -19.57 5.88 11.26
C TYR A 107 -18.19 5.35 10.89
N LEU A 108 -17.35 5.02 11.86
CA LEU A 108 -16.01 4.49 11.65
C LEU A 108 -16.05 2.98 11.36
N LYS A 109 -15.07 2.50 10.59
CA LYS A 109 -14.88 1.06 10.39
C LYS A 109 -14.50 0.38 11.72
N ASN A 110 -14.92 -0.88 11.85
CA ASN A 110 -14.58 -1.70 13.01
C ASN A 110 -13.12 -2.18 12.95
N ASN A 111 -12.53 -2.44 14.11
CA ASN A 111 -11.20 -3.03 14.26
C ASN A 111 -10.07 -2.27 13.56
N LEU A 112 -10.20 -0.95 13.44
CA LEU A 112 -9.11 -0.11 13.00
C LEU A 112 -7.99 -0.10 14.04
N LEU A 113 -6.75 -0.21 13.55
CA LEU A 113 -5.54 -0.20 14.37
C LEU A 113 -4.62 0.92 13.88
N TRP A 114 -3.99 1.60 14.83
CA TRP A 114 -2.83 2.44 14.57
C TRP A 114 -1.66 1.58 14.09
N ASN A 115 -0.66 2.20 13.48
CA ASN A 115 0.55 1.50 13.03
C ASN A 115 1.37 0.87 14.17
N ASP A 116 1.08 1.18 15.44
CA ASP A 116 1.63 0.58 16.66
C ASP A 116 0.71 -0.47 17.31
N ASP A 117 -0.25 -1.00 16.55
CA ASP A 117 -1.21 -2.05 16.95
C ASP A 117 -2.21 -1.65 18.05
N LYS A 118 -2.23 -0.38 18.47
CA LYS A 118 -3.28 0.13 19.36
C LYS A 118 -4.59 0.30 18.62
N LYS A 119 -5.70 0.04 19.30
CA LYS A 119 -7.04 0.27 18.73
C LYS A 119 -7.24 1.75 18.43
N PHE A 120 -7.82 2.02 17.26
CA PHE A 120 -8.28 3.34 16.86
C PHE A 120 -9.77 3.50 17.17
N THR A 121 -10.13 4.66 17.68
CA THR A 121 -11.49 5.01 18.11
C THR A 121 -11.82 6.45 17.75
N ALA A 122 -13.10 6.79 17.80
CA ALA A 122 -13.61 8.14 17.60
C ALA A 122 -12.93 9.19 18.49
N SER A 123 -12.57 8.82 19.73
CA SER A 123 -11.87 9.71 20.66
C SER A 123 -10.43 10.02 20.27
N ASP A 124 -9.81 9.22 19.39
CA ASP A 124 -8.44 9.49 18.92
C ASP A 124 -8.40 10.53 17.78
N ILE A 125 -9.56 10.95 17.26
CA ILE A 125 -9.64 11.89 16.15
C ILE A 125 -9.41 13.31 16.66
N ASN A 126 -8.34 13.94 16.19
CA ASN A 126 -7.84 15.23 16.67
C ASN A 126 -7.95 16.36 15.63
N TYR A 127 -9.00 16.34 14.80
CA TYR A 127 -9.24 17.47 13.89
C TYR A 127 -9.53 18.74 14.69
N GLN A 128 -8.96 19.86 14.22
CA GLN A 128 -9.15 21.17 14.82
C GLN A 128 -9.73 22.11 13.77
N PHE A 129 -10.94 22.58 14.02
CA PHE A 129 -11.65 23.56 13.19
C PHE A 129 -12.18 24.67 14.10
N SER A 130 -12.11 25.92 13.67
CA SER A 130 -12.62 27.07 14.44
C SER A 130 -14.15 27.04 14.61
N ASP A 131 -14.85 26.56 13.60
CA ASP A 131 -16.30 26.72 13.43
C ASP A 131 -17.07 25.39 13.48
N VAL A 132 -16.40 24.32 13.93
CA VAL A 132 -16.99 22.97 13.99
C VAL A 132 -16.80 22.38 15.37
N LYS A 133 -17.91 22.02 16.01
CA LYS A 133 -17.90 21.27 17.26
C LYS A 133 -17.93 19.77 16.94
N ILE A 134 -16.99 19.04 17.52
CA ILE A 134 -16.88 17.58 17.36
C ILE A 134 -17.41 16.93 18.63
N GLU A 135 -18.39 16.03 18.47
CA GLU A 135 -18.97 15.25 19.56
C GLU A 135 -18.77 13.76 19.32
N VAL A 136 -18.17 13.07 20.29
CA VAL A 136 -18.01 11.61 20.27
C VAL A 136 -19.29 11.00 20.82
N VAL A 137 -20.14 10.48 19.94
CA VAL A 137 -21.40 9.84 20.33
C VAL A 137 -21.16 8.43 20.87
N ASP A 138 -20.25 7.71 20.22
CA ASP A 138 -19.83 6.37 20.60
C ASP A 138 -18.40 6.11 20.12
N LYS A 139 -17.81 4.98 20.51
CA LYS A 139 -16.47 4.55 20.14
C LYS A 139 -16.21 4.59 18.63
N ASN A 140 -17.22 4.34 17.81
CA ASN A 140 -17.12 4.35 16.34
C ASN A 140 -18.03 5.40 15.68
N ILE A 141 -18.59 6.35 16.44
CA ILE A 141 -19.54 7.32 15.92
C ILE A 141 -19.14 8.73 16.35
N LEU A 142 -19.04 9.62 15.36
CA LEU A 142 -18.66 11.03 15.54
C LEU A 142 -19.69 11.94 14.88
N ASP A 143 -20.11 12.96 15.60
CA ASP A 143 -20.92 14.03 15.06
C ASP A 143 -20.09 15.32 14.93
N PHE A 144 -20.16 15.93 13.76
CA PHE A 144 -19.60 17.24 13.48
C PHE A 144 -20.76 18.24 13.35
N HIS A 145 -20.80 19.24 14.23
CA HIS A 145 -21.78 20.32 14.22
C HIS A 145 -21.11 21.58 13.71
N LEU A 146 -21.54 22.05 12.55
CA LEU A 146 -21.00 23.23 11.89
C LEU A 146 -21.84 24.45 12.25
N SER A 147 -21.19 25.60 12.44
CA SER A 147 -21.88 26.87 12.65
C SER A 147 -22.70 27.32 11.43
N LYS A 148 -22.28 26.92 10.22
CA LYS A 148 -22.91 27.23 8.93
C LYS A 148 -22.99 25.98 8.06
N PRO A 149 -24.02 25.84 7.20
CA PRO A 149 -24.15 24.69 6.32
C PRO A 149 -23.01 24.70 5.28
N LEU A 150 -22.33 23.56 5.11
CA LEU A 150 -21.19 23.44 4.19
C LEU A 150 -21.13 22.07 3.53
N SER A 151 -21.62 21.97 2.29
CA SER A 151 -21.70 20.69 1.55
C SER A 151 -20.34 20.02 1.31
N ILE A 152 -19.27 20.81 1.15
CA ILE A 152 -17.91 20.32 0.91
C ILE A 152 -17.18 19.91 2.20
N PHE A 153 -17.83 19.98 3.36
CA PHE A 153 -17.21 19.67 4.65
C PHE A 153 -16.47 18.31 4.68
N PRO A 154 -17.02 17.21 4.11
CA PRO A 154 -16.32 15.92 4.10
C PRO A 154 -14.93 15.99 3.46
N THR A 155 -14.70 16.87 2.48
CA THR A 155 -13.39 17.05 1.83
C THR A 155 -12.30 17.44 2.83
N TYR A 156 -12.59 18.21 3.87
CA TYR A 156 -11.61 18.57 4.90
C TYR A 156 -11.19 17.37 5.76
N LEU A 157 -12.05 16.37 5.85
CA LEU A 157 -11.79 15.11 6.57
C LEU A 157 -10.96 14.13 5.73
N SER A 158 -10.48 14.54 4.55
CA SER A 158 -9.46 13.80 3.79
C SER A 158 -8.04 13.99 4.33
N LYS A 159 -7.83 15.00 5.19
CA LYS A 159 -6.54 15.23 5.82
C LYS A 159 -6.12 14.02 6.67
N PRO A 160 -4.91 13.47 6.48
CA PRO A 160 -4.44 12.30 7.23
C PRO A 160 -4.40 12.52 8.75
N LEU A 161 -4.83 11.51 9.51
CA LEU A 161 -4.78 11.52 10.97
C LEU A 161 -3.44 10.97 11.46
N ILE A 162 -2.69 11.75 12.22
CA ILE A 162 -1.40 11.31 12.77
C ILE A 162 -1.41 11.55 14.27
N ARG A 163 -1.17 10.48 15.02
CA ARG A 163 -0.99 10.56 16.47
C ARG A 163 0.49 10.83 16.78
N PRO A 164 0.82 11.77 17.68
CA PRO A 164 2.20 12.00 18.10
C PRO A 164 2.89 10.71 18.61
N PRO A 165 4.20 10.50 18.36
CA PRO A 165 5.12 11.41 17.68
C PRO A 165 4.95 11.41 16.16
N LEU A 166 4.66 10.27 15.50
CA LEU A 166 4.42 10.16 14.04
C LEU A 166 3.71 8.83 13.70
N ILE A 167 2.68 8.47 14.45
CA ILE A 167 1.97 7.20 14.29
C ILE A 167 0.77 7.43 13.36
N GLY A 168 0.85 6.88 12.15
CA GLY A 168 -0.24 6.89 11.19
C GLY A 168 -1.22 5.72 11.37
N ILE A 169 -2.29 5.75 10.58
CA ILE A 169 -3.35 4.75 10.55
C ILE A 169 -3.71 4.36 9.12
N ALA A 170 -3.82 3.06 8.89
CA ALA A 170 -4.18 2.48 7.59
C ALA A 170 -3.29 2.92 6.41
N GLY A 171 -2.09 3.43 6.65
CA GLY A 171 -1.13 3.77 5.60
C GLY A 171 -0.47 2.52 5.02
N PHE A 172 0.03 2.65 3.79
CA PHE A 172 0.84 1.60 3.14
C PHE A 172 2.22 1.46 3.78
N TYR A 173 2.68 2.49 4.48
CA TYR A 173 4.02 2.55 5.06
C TYR A 173 3.96 2.89 6.56
N LYS A 174 4.95 2.36 7.30
CA LYS A 174 5.23 2.76 8.68
C LYS A 174 6.54 3.56 8.69
N LEU A 175 6.61 4.59 9.53
CA LEU A 175 7.84 5.36 9.68
C LEU A 175 8.89 4.54 10.43
N GLY A 176 10.06 4.39 9.81
CA GLY A 176 11.14 3.54 10.35
C GLY A 176 12.05 4.26 11.34
N LYS A 177 12.68 5.36 10.91
CA LYS A 177 13.60 6.15 11.74
C LYS A 177 13.34 7.64 11.53
N TYR A 178 13.49 8.41 12.60
CA TYR A 178 13.43 9.86 12.57
C TYR A 178 14.53 10.43 13.47
N LYS A 179 15.08 11.59 13.10
CA LYS A 179 16.07 12.32 13.89
C LYS A 179 15.78 13.81 13.74
N MET A 180 15.62 14.50 14.86
CA MET A 180 15.53 15.95 14.88
C MET A 180 16.93 16.54 14.91
N THR A 181 17.14 17.54 14.06
CA THR A 181 18.34 18.37 14.12
C THR A 181 17.85 19.74 14.54
N ASN A 182 18.14 20.11 15.79
CA ASN A 182 17.88 21.46 16.30
C ASN A 182 18.87 22.46 15.69
#